data_AF-W4H2A0-F1
#
_entry.id   AF-W4H2A0-F1
#
_cell.length_a   1.000
_cell.length_b   1.000
_cell.length_c   1.000
_cell.angle_alpha   90.00
_cell.angle_beta   90.00
_cell.angle_gamma   90.00
#
_symmetry.space_group_name_H-M   'P 1'
#
loop_
_entity.id
_entity.type
_entity.pdbx_description
1 polymer ?
#
loop_
_entity_poly.entity_id
_entity_poly.type
_entity_poly.pdbx_seq_one_letter_code
_entity_poly.pdbx_strand_id
1 'polypeptide(L)'
;MSALDSLLLRGYDVPWIVLIEQDDLGNAAAIADRAAELNISVFALPKLPPQPTPLHDWYMAQDEIFRSLLSAISTYHQRRVDRLHAISSQAQDILWWPFTQHKQNRGVLVIDSAYGDSFATFDAASTSLEPMVDACASWWTQGLGHGNPKAALAVATTAARYGHVMFPENAHEPAVQVAAKLLDTVGRHWASRVFFSDDGSTAVEVALKMAFRTFITSSSYNSTTDSNKQLVVLAQTNCYHGDTLGTMHVAEPSVFNLSQHPWYKPKAIFAAPPTVSLSAVSGKQGVTVTWPEVDPAFALHLESLDDLFDPTSRDATAAAAAYEAYVTDLLDHHVPPHAVVGALVLEPVLIGAGGMLFVDPLFQRTMVLICRRRGIPVVFDEVFSGLWRLGAPSGRDLLHVHPDISCFAKLLTGGLVPLSATLAADHVFQAFHSHAKADALLHGHSFTANPVGCAAALTALDMYDSLGQDDATPRVYWDPATVAAVGQSTRVVRAFQLGTVVVFELASEGKGYEATGAQDFIRHLRTDGIYARALGNVIYIMCSPLTTTDVCRQVLQKVAKVVLG
;
A
#
# COMPACT_ATOMS: atom_id res chain seq x y z
N MET A 1 31.89 -18.49 6.95
CA MET A 1 31.28 -17.68 5.87
C MET A 1 29.78 -17.86 5.76
N SER A 2 29.23 -19.07 5.58
CA SER A 2 27.76 -19.25 5.47
C SER A 2 26.96 -18.72 6.66
N ALA A 3 27.50 -18.83 7.89
CA ALA A 3 26.89 -18.22 9.07
C ALA A 3 26.86 -16.68 9.01
N LEU A 4 27.94 -16.06 8.51
CA LEU A 4 28.02 -14.62 8.27
C LEU A 4 26.97 -14.19 7.25
N ASP A 5 26.92 -14.85 6.09
CA ASP A 5 25.95 -14.52 5.04
C ASP A 5 24.50 -14.66 5.55
N SER A 6 24.23 -15.65 6.42
CA SER A 6 22.93 -15.84 7.05
C SER A 6 22.54 -14.72 8.02
N LEU A 7 23.51 -14.12 8.71
CA LEU A 7 23.31 -12.97 9.59
C LEU A 7 23.08 -11.70 8.76
N LEU A 8 23.92 -11.45 7.76
CA LEU A 8 23.79 -10.29 6.86
C LEU A 8 22.44 -10.31 6.13
N LEU A 9 22.00 -11.47 5.66
CA LEU A 9 20.70 -11.63 5.00
C LEU A 9 19.50 -11.33 5.93
N ARG A 10 19.70 -11.40 7.25
CA ARG A 10 18.70 -11.04 8.27
C ARG A 10 18.83 -9.60 8.76
N GLY A 11 19.70 -8.80 8.15
CA GLY A 11 19.90 -7.39 8.47
C GLY A 11 20.79 -7.13 9.69
N TYR A 12 21.57 -8.11 10.16
CA TYR A 12 22.53 -7.90 11.24
C TYR A 12 23.82 -7.26 10.72
N ASP A 13 24.35 -6.29 11.47
CA ASP A 13 25.72 -5.80 11.29
C ASP A 13 26.72 -6.76 11.94
N VAL A 14 27.71 -7.23 11.18
CA VAL A 14 28.80 -8.08 11.70
C VAL A 14 30.15 -7.41 11.43
N PRO A 15 30.61 -6.51 12.32
CA PRO A 15 31.87 -5.77 12.12
C PRO A 15 33.15 -6.60 12.30
N TRP A 16 33.07 -7.74 12.98
CA TRP A 16 34.23 -8.60 13.25
C TRP A 16 33.94 -10.09 13.19
N ILE A 17 34.97 -10.86 12.85
CA ILE A 17 35.01 -12.32 13.03
C ILE A 17 36.14 -12.62 13.99
N VAL A 18 35.84 -13.31 15.09
CA VAL A 18 36.84 -13.84 16.01
C VAL A 18 36.90 -15.34 15.82
N LEU A 19 38.08 -15.88 15.53
CA LEU A 19 38.29 -17.31 15.35
C LEU A 19 39.49 -17.78 16.16
N ILE A 20 39.42 -19.03 16.60
CA ILE A 20 40.54 -19.72 17.22
C ILE A 20 41.13 -20.63 16.13
N GLU A 21 42.39 -20.42 15.78
CA GLU A 21 43.09 -21.28 14.83
C GLU A 21 43.17 -22.70 15.39
N GLN A 22 42.86 -23.67 14.53
CA GLN A 22 42.95 -25.08 14.84
C GLN A 22 43.87 -25.71 13.82
N ASP A 23 44.77 -26.56 14.31
CA ASP A 23 45.60 -27.46 13.49
C ASP A 23 46.32 -26.78 12.31
N ASP A 24 46.73 -25.52 12.48
CA ASP A 24 47.45 -24.70 11.50
C ASP A 24 46.79 -24.64 10.11
N LEU A 25 45.46 -24.76 10.07
CA LEU A 25 44.67 -24.80 8.83
C LEU A 25 44.65 -23.47 8.06
N GLY A 26 45.13 -22.38 8.66
CA GLY A 26 45.18 -21.05 8.03
C GLY A 26 43.80 -20.46 7.77
N ASN A 27 42.85 -20.70 8.68
CA ASN A 27 41.45 -20.31 8.48
C ASN A 27 41.27 -18.79 8.40
N ALA A 28 42.04 -18.01 9.18
CA ALA A 28 42.02 -16.56 9.09
C ALA A 28 42.45 -16.06 7.71
N ALA A 29 43.52 -16.63 7.15
CA ALA A 29 43.98 -16.29 5.81
C ALA A 29 42.95 -16.71 4.75
N ALA A 30 42.32 -17.88 4.90
CA ALA A 30 41.33 -18.39 3.96
C ALA A 30 40.07 -17.50 3.85
N ILE A 31 39.73 -16.72 4.88
CA ILE A 31 38.57 -15.82 4.87
C ILE A 31 38.94 -14.34 4.72
N ALA A 32 40.23 -13.98 4.73
CA ALA A 32 40.71 -12.61 4.83
C ALA A 32 40.20 -11.73 3.67
N ASP A 33 40.32 -12.20 2.44
CA ASP A 33 39.92 -11.43 1.25
C ASP A 33 38.42 -11.10 1.29
N ARG A 34 37.59 -12.11 1.58
CA ARG A 34 36.14 -11.92 1.66
C ARG A 34 35.72 -11.07 2.86
N ALA A 35 36.41 -11.17 4.00
CA ALA A 35 36.16 -10.29 5.13
C ALA A 35 36.52 -8.83 4.79
N ALA A 36 37.64 -8.61 4.09
CA ALA A 36 38.06 -7.29 3.64
C ALA A 36 37.08 -6.67 2.62
N GLU A 37 36.57 -7.44 1.66
CA GLU A 37 35.51 -7.00 0.73
C GLU A 37 34.27 -6.48 1.46
N LEU A 38 33.94 -7.08 2.61
CA LEU A 38 32.79 -6.73 3.43
C LEU A 38 33.12 -5.69 4.52
N ASN A 39 34.35 -5.17 4.57
CA ASN A 39 34.86 -4.30 5.62
C ASN A 39 34.76 -4.90 7.04
N ILE A 40 34.96 -6.21 7.16
CA ILE A 40 34.92 -6.97 8.41
C ILE A 40 36.35 -7.28 8.85
N SER A 41 36.68 -6.95 10.10
CA SER A 41 38.02 -7.22 10.64
C SER A 41 38.07 -8.62 11.28
N VAL A 42 39.14 -9.37 11.01
CA VAL A 42 39.34 -10.73 11.51
C VAL A 42 40.35 -10.72 12.66
N PHE A 43 39.95 -11.28 13.81
CA PHE A 43 40.83 -11.53 14.95
C PHE A 43 41.10 -13.02 15.06
N ALA A 44 42.34 -13.42 14.83
CA ALA A 44 42.78 -14.81 14.96
C ALA A 44 43.44 -15.02 16.33
N LEU A 45 42.88 -15.93 17.11
CA LEU A 45 43.44 -16.39 18.39
C LEU A 45 44.22 -17.70 18.15
N PRO A 46 45.33 -17.93 18.86
CA PRO A 46 46.08 -19.17 18.74
C PRO A 46 45.30 -20.36 19.28
N LYS A 47 45.70 -21.57 18.86
CA LYS A 47 45.12 -22.84 19.31
C LYS A 47 45.02 -22.91 20.83
N LEU A 48 43.91 -23.48 21.32
CA LEU A 48 43.71 -23.73 22.74
C LEU A 48 44.66 -24.82 23.25
N PRO A 49 45.16 -24.72 24.49
CA PRO A 49 45.92 -25.79 25.10
C PRO A 49 45.04 -27.04 25.28
N PRO A 50 45.62 -28.26 25.25
CA PRO A 50 44.86 -29.49 25.40
C PRO A 50 44.22 -29.58 26.79
N GLN A 51 43.03 -30.18 26.87
CA GLN A 51 42.40 -30.44 28.18
C GLN A 51 43.23 -31.46 28.99
N PRO A 52 43.30 -31.33 30.32
CA PRO A 52 42.55 -30.41 31.20
C PRO A 52 43.31 -29.10 31.56
N THR A 53 44.27 -28.64 30.74
CA THR A 53 45.11 -27.47 31.06
C THR A 53 44.25 -26.22 31.35
N PRO A 54 44.43 -25.56 32.52
CA PRO A 54 43.74 -24.30 32.81
C PRO A 54 44.06 -23.21 31.79
N LEU A 55 43.06 -22.43 31.39
CA LEU A 55 43.20 -21.42 30.33
C LEU A 55 43.77 -20.07 30.80
N HIS A 56 44.11 -19.91 32.08
CA HIS A 56 44.55 -18.61 32.64
C HIS A 56 45.73 -18.03 31.87
N ASP A 57 46.81 -18.79 31.73
CA ASP A 57 48.02 -18.34 31.04
C ASP A 57 47.76 -18.09 29.54
N TRP A 58 46.88 -18.88 28.93
CA TRP A 58 46.46 -18.67 27.54
C TRP A 58 45.73 -17.33 27.38
N TYR A 59 44.78 -17.01 28.27
CA TYR A 59 44.09 -15.72 28.25
C TYR A 59 45.04 -14.55 28.47
N MET A 60 45.95 -14.66 29.46
CA MET A 60 46.95 -13.61 29.72
C MET A 60 47.88 -13.39 28.52
N ALA A 61 48.25 -14.45 27.81
CA ALA A 61 49.06 -14.35 26.60
C ALA A 61 48.34 -13.65 25.43
N GLN A 62 46.99 -13.64 25.42
CA GLN A 62 46.18 -12.99 24.37
C GLN A 62 45.55 -11.66 24.83
N ASP A 63 45.99 -11.09 25.95
CA ASP A 63 45.42 -9.87 26.54
C ASP A 63 45.38 -8.71 25.53
N GLU A 64 46.41 -8.55 24.71
CA GLU A 64 46.47 -7.50 23.68
C GLU A 64 45.37 -7.66 22.61
N ILE A 65 45.14 -8.89 22.11
CA ILE A 65 44.08 -9.18 21.13
C ILE A 65 42.71 -8.85 21.73
N PHE A 66 42.46 -9.26 22.98
CA PHE A 66 41.20 -8.97 23.65
C PHE A 66 41.00 -7.47 23.92
N ARG A 67 42.05 -6.73 24.31
CA ARG A 67 41.99 -5.27 24.46
C ARG A 67 41.70 -4.57 23.14
N SER A 68 42.36 -4.97 22.06
CA SER A 68 42.12 -4.41 20.72
C SER A 68 40.70 -4.71 20.24
N LEU A 69 40.19 -5.93 20.45
CA LEU A 69 38.80 -6.27 20.15
C LEU A 69 37.82 -5.42 20.96
N LEU A 70 38.03 -5.27 22.26
CA LEU A 70 37.17 -4.44 23.13
C LEU A 70 37.19 -2.97 22.69
N SER A 71 38.37 -2.42 22.39
CA SER A 71 38.52 -1.06 21.87
C SER A 71 37.79 -0.87 20.54
N ALA A 72 37.87 -1.86 19.65
CA ALA A 72 37.15 -1.85 18.37
C ALA A 72 35.63 -1.86 18.58
N ILE A 73 35.12 -2.71 19.49
CA ILE A 73 33.70 -2.76 19.88
C ILE A 73 33.20 -1.40 20.37
N SER A 74 33.91 -0.80 21.34
CA SER A 74 33.54 0.51 21.88
C SER A 74 33.57 1.60 20.80
N THR A 75 34.59 1.59 19.93
CA THR A 75 34.73 2.58 18.86
C THR A 75 33.62 2.46 17.81
N TYR A 76 33.26 1.24 17.40
CA TYR A 76 32.15 1.02 16.46
C TYR A 76 30.82 1.46 17.05
N HIS A 77 30.56 1.11 18.32
CA HIS A 77 29.33 1.51 18.99
C HIS A 77 29.23 3.04 19.07
N GLN A 78 30.31 3.72 19.49
CA GLN A 78 30.34 5.18 19.53
C GLN A 78 30.06 5.79 18.15
N ARG A 79 30.73 5.30 17.09
CA ARG A 79 30.48 5.77 15.71
C ARG A 79 29.04 5.56 15.26
N ARG A 80 28.42 4.43 15.64
CA ARG A 80 27.00 4.17 15.33
C ARG A 80 26.09 5.17 16.04
N VAL A 81 26.33 5.43 17.32
CA VAL A 81 25.58 6.41 18.11
C VAL A 81 25.73 7.82 17.52
N ASP A 82 26.97 8.24 17.24
CA ASP A 82 27.26 9.54 16.62
C ASP A 82 26.52 9.70 15.28
N ARG A 83 26.52 8.64 14.46
CA ARG A 83 25.76 8.61 13.20
C ARG A 83 24.26 8.78 13.43
N LEU A 84 23.67 8.06 14.38
CA LEU A 84 22.23 8.15 14.68
C LEU A 84 21.82 9.55 15.14
N HIS A 85 22.65 10.22 15.95
CA HIS A 85 22.44 11.63 16.33
C HIS A 85 22.51 12.58 15.14
N ALA A 86 23.40 12.31 14.17
CA ALA A 86 23.61 13.17 13.01
C ALA A 86 22.55 13.02 11.90
N ILE A 87 21.90 11.85 11.78
CA ILE A 87 20.96 11.56 10.68
C ILE A 87 19.84 12.61 10.60
N SER A 88 19.28 13.02 11.74
CA SER A 88 18.12 13.93 11.78
C SER A 88 18.44 15.28 11.12
N SER A 89 19.54 15.92 11.50
CA SER A 89 19.95 17.21 10.93
C SER A 89 20.40 17.07 9.48
N GLN A 90 21.21 16.05 9.17
CA GLN A 90 21.64 15.78 7.79
C GLN A 90 20.44 15.60 6.86
N ALA A 91 19.43 14.85 7.29
CA ALA A 91 18.23 14.60 6.51
C ALA A 91 17.46 15.90 6.24
N GLN A 92 17.36 16.81 7.22
CA GLN A 92 16.73 18.13 7.01
C GLN A 92 17.49 18.99 6.00
N ASP A 93 18.81 18.89 5.98
CA ASP A 93 19.65 19.70 5.10
C ASP A 93 19.66 19.18 3.65
N ILE A 94 19.59 17.86 3.46
CA ILE A 94 19.84 17.23 2.15
C ILE A 94 18.59 16.63 1.48
N LEU A 95 17.53 16.29 2.22
CA LEU A 95 16.37 15.59 1.65
C LEU A 95 15.24 16.53 1.25
N TRP A 96 14.68 16.26 0.06
CA TRP A 96 13.39 16.80 -0.35
C TRP A 96 12.30 15.76 -0.17
N TRP A 97 11.58 15.82 0.96
CA TRP A 97 10.50 14.87 1.24
C TRP A 97 9.25 15.14 0.40
N PRO A 98 8.61 14.08 -0.15
CA PRO A 98 7.34 14.22 -0.84
C PRO A 98 6.23 14.64 0.14
N PHE A 99 5.27 15.43 -0.35
CA PHE A 99 4.08 15.87 0.40
C PHE A 99 4.39 16.50 1.78
N THR A 100 5.54 17.18 1.92
CA THR A 100 5.98 17.79 3.18
C THR A 100 6.37 19.24 2.96
N GLN A 101 5.78 20.15 3.75
CA GLN A 101 6.20 21.56 3.79
C GLN A 101 7.42 21.70 4.71
N HIS A 102 8.62 21.79 4.13
CA HIS A 102 9.88 21.82 4.88
C HIS A 102 9.97 22.92 5.92
N LYS A 103 9.39 24.11 5.66
CA LYS A 103 9.41 25.23 6.62
C LYS A 103 8.60 24.94 7.89
N GLN A 104 7.62 24.03 7.81
CA GLN A 104 6.75 23.65 8.93
C GLN A 104 7.19 22.35 9.60
N ASN A 105 8.23 21.69 9.10
CA ASN A 105 8.70 20.42 9.67
C ASN A 105 9.26 20.65 11.08
N ARG A 106 8.66 20.00 12.09
CA ARG A 106 8.99 20.18 13.51
C ARG A 106 9.94 19.12 14.07
N GLY A 107 10.45 18.23 13.23
CA GLY A 107 11.43 17.22 13.62
C GLY A 107 11.43 16.00 12.70
N VAL A 108 12.56 15.30 12.64
CA VAL A 108 12.71 14.07 11.86
C VAL A 108 12.74 12.88 12.80
N LEU A 109 11.85 11.92 12.56
CA LEU A 109 11.92 10.61 13.22
C LEU A 109 13.02 9.80 12.55
N VAL A 110 14.01 9.36 13.33
CA VAL A 110 15.08 8.49 12.84
C VAL A 110 14.66 7.05 13.04
N ILE A 111 14.46 6.31 11.94
CA ILE A 111 14.15 4.88 11.94
C ILE A 111 15.46 4.14 11.66
N ASP A 112 15.91 3.32 12.61
CA ASP A 112 17.13 2.50 12.47
C ASP A 112 16.84 1.19 11.73
N SER A 113 15.72 0.55 12.06
CA SER A 113 15.28 -0.71 11.47
C SER A 113 13.77 -0.91 11.68
N ALA A 114 13.22 -2.02 11.18
CA ALA A 114 11.82 -2.37 11.35
C ALA A 114 11.61 -3.88 11.27
N TYR A 115 10.67 -4.42 12.06
CA TYR A 115 10.31 -5.83 12.07
C TYR A 115 8.84 -6.03 12.45
N GLY A 116 8.12 -6.87 11.70
CA GLY A 116 6.68 -7.04 11.88
C GLY A 116 5.95 -5.72 11.64
N ASP A 117 5.05 -5.30 12.53
CA ASP A 117 4.31 -4.04 12.38
C ASP A 117 5.00 -2.86 13.08
N SER A 118 6.28 -2.96 13.44
CA SER A 118 6.97 -1.94 14.24
C SER A 118 8.29 -1.48 13.62
N PHE A 119 8.52 -0.18 13.69
CA PHE A 119 9.84 0.44 13.57
C PHE A 119 10.63 0.28 14.86
N ALA A 120 11.95 0.31 14.75
CA ALA A 120 12.88 0.66 15.83
C ALA A 120 13.35 2.10 15.60
N THR A 121 12.87 3.02 16.43
CA THR A 121 13.12 4.46 16.29
C THR A 121 14.15 4.93 17.30
N PHE A 122 15.06 5.81 16.86
CA PHE A 122 16.09 6.35 17.73
C PHE A 122 15.58 7.55 18.53
N ASP A 123 15.64 7.47 19.86
CA ASP A 123 15.42 8.58 20.76
C ASP A 123 16.77 9.23 21.13
N ALA A 124 17.00 10.43 20.61
CA ALA A 124 18.23 11.18 20.87
C ALA A 124 18.37 11.63 22.33
N ALA A 125 17.29 11.76 23.10
CA ALA A 125 17.36 12.20 24.49
C ALA A 125 17.88 11.09 25.41
N SER A 126 17.39 9.87 25.22
CA SER A 126 17.79 8.69 26.00
C SER A 126 18.91 7.87 25.35
N THR A 127 19.25 8.16 24.08
CA THR A 127 20.19 7.38 23.26
C THR A 127 19.79 5.90 23.18
N SER A 128 18.49 5.64 23.02
CA SER A 128 17.93 4.29 22.90
C SER A 128 17.23 4.06 21.56
N LEU A 129 16.95 2.79 21.25
CA LEU A 129 16.06 2.39 20.18
C LEU A 129 14.75 1.90 20.79
N GLU A 130 13.66 2.60 20.48
CA GLU A 130 12.33 2.31 20.99
C GLU A 130 11.42 1.74 19.90
N PRO A 131 10.60 0.71 20.20
CA PRO A 131 9.65 0.17 19.25
C PRO A 131 8.50 1.17 19.01
N MET A 132 8.14 1.38 17.75
CA MET A 132 7.00 2.22 17.36
C MET A 132 6.17 1.52 16.29
N VAL A 133 4.89 1.28 16.56
CA VAL A 133 3.97 0.62 15.63
C VAL A 133 3.77 1.49 14.39
N ASP A 134 3.95 0.92 13.20
CA ASP A 134 3.66 1.55 11.91
C ASP A 134 2.15 1.46 11.61
N ALA A 135 1.37 2.33 12.24
CA ALA A 135 -0.07 2.41 12.04
C ALA A 135 -0.49 3.06 10.71
N CYS A 136 0.46 3.61 9.93
CA CYS A 136 0.17 4.11 8.59
C CYS A 136 0.49 3.10 7.48
N ALA A 137 0.97 1.90 7.87
CA ALA A 137 1.45 0.84 7.00
C ALA A 137 2.43 1.36 5.95
N SER A 138 3.33 2.28 6.34
CA SER A 138 4.30 2.96 5.49
C SER A 138 3.72 3.35 4.13
N TRP A 139 2.72 4.23 4.16
CA TRP A 139 1.95 4.65 2.98
C TRP A 139 1.10 3.53 2.37
N TRP A 140 0.44 2.75 3.24
CA TRP A 140 -0.48 1.66 2.87
C TRP A 140 0.19 0.52 2.09
N THR A 141 1.52 0.43 2.13
CA THR A 141 2.32 -0.58 1.42
C THR A 141 2.54 -1.83 2.25
N GLN A 142 2.58 -1.73 3.58
CA GLN A 142 2.97 -2.85 4.43
C GLN A 142 1.94 -3.98 4.37
N GLY A 143 2.44 -5.13 3.93
CA GLY A 143 1.66 -6.33 3.65
C GLY A 143 2.17 -7.57 4.37
N LEU A 144 3.49 -7.78 4.43
CA LEU A 144 4.09 -8.93 5.11
C LEU A 144 4.64 -8.61 6.50
N GLY A 145 4.47 -7.36 6.93
CA GLY A 145 5.28 -6.75 7.98
C GLY A 145 6.70 -6.44 7.50
N HIS A 146 7.36 -5.56 8.23
CA HIS A 146 8.75 -5.17 8.00
C HIS A 146 9.72 -6.31 8.26
N GLY A 147 10.87 -6.31 7.57
CA GLY A 147 11.97 -7.22 7.85
C GLY A 147 11.67 -8.71 7.63
N ASN A 148 10.71 -9.04 6.75
CA ASN A 148 10.30 -10.42 6.53
C ASN A 148 11.46 -11.27 5.92
N PRO A 149 11.96 -12.31 6.62
CA PRO A 149 13.14 -13.05 6.19
C PRO A 149 12.90 -13.92 4.94
N LYS A 150 11.66 -14.36 4.70
CA LYS A 150 11.33 -15.12 3.48
C LYS A 150 11.43 -14.21 2.25
N ALA A 151 10.84 -13.02 2.34
CA ALA A 151 10.87 -12.05 1.26
C ALA A 151 12.30 -11.51 1.00
N ALA A 152 13.08 -11.26 2.06
CA ALA A 152 14.49 -10.87 1.94
C ALA A 152 15.33 -11.92 1.21
N LEU A 153 15.20 -13.21 1.57
CA LEU A 153 15.89 -14.31 0.90
C LEU A 153 15.47 -14.45 -0.58
N ALA A 154 14.16 -14.33 -0.86
CA ALA A 154 13.64 -14.41 -2.24
C ALA A 154 14.22 -13.29 -3.12
N VAL A 155 14.25 -12.05 -2.61
CA VAL A 155 14.83 -10.90 -3.31
C VAL A 155 16.34 -11.08 -3.50
N ALA A 156 17.08 -11.44 -2.46
CA ALA A 156 18.54 -11.61 -2.55
C ALA A 156 18.93 -12.69 -3.57
N THR A 157 18.24 -13.84 -3.53
CA THR A 157 18.48 -14.95 -4.47
C THR A 157 18.16 -14.53 -5.91
N THR A 158 17.05 -13.81 -6.11
CA THR A 158 16.63 -13.35 -7.44
C THR A 158 17.55 -12.27 -7.98
N ALA A 159 18.01 -11.35 -7.13
CA ALA A 159 18.98 -10.33 -7.50
C ALA A 159 20.31 -10.96 -7.93
N ALA A 160 20.79 -11.98 -7.21
CA ALA A 160 22.00 -12.71 -7.57
C ALA A 160 21.85 -13.50 -8.88
N ARG A 161 20.64 -14.03 -9.16
CA ARG A 161 20.38 -14.85 -10.36
C ARG A 161 20.13 -14.01 -11.62
N TYR A 162 19.41 -12.91 -11.51
CA TYR A 162 18.93 -12.15 -12.67
C TYR A 162 19.41 -10.70 -12.69
N GLY A 163 19.61 -10.06 -11.54
CA GLY A 163 19.62 -8.60 -11.47
C GLY A 163 18.37 -8.02 -12.15
N HIS A 164 18.58 -7.27 -13.22
CA HIS A 164 17.54 -6.85 -14.15
C HIS A 164 17.83 -7.39 -15.56
N VAL A 165 16.80 -7.89 -16.24
CA VAL A 165 16.86 -8.40 -17.62
C VAL A 165 15.72 -7.80 -18.43
N MET A 166 15.92 -7.66 -19.74
CA MET A 166 14.95 -7.08 -20.67
C MET A 166 13.65 -7.90 -20.70
N PHE A 167 12.49 -7.24 -20.60
CA PHE A 167 11.18 -7.90 -20.58
C PHE A 167 10.45 -7.96 -21.93
N PRO A 168 10.33 -6.89 -22.74
CA PRO A 168 9.60 -6.94 -24.01
C PRO A 168 10.11 -8.08 -24.91
N GLU A 169 9.20 -8.89 -25.44
CA GLU A 169 9.49 -10.08 -26.27
C GLU A 169 10.29 -11.20 -25.56
N ASN A 170 10.48 -11.09 -24.24
CA ASN A 170 11.19 -12.06 -23.41
C ASN A 170 10.29 -12.54 -22.27
N ALA A 171 10.73 -13.59 -21.58
CA ALA A 171 10.06 -14.09 -20.38
C ALA A 171 11.11 -14.57 -19.36
N HIS A 172 10.81 -14.35 -18.09
CA HIS A 172 11.56 -14.94 -16.98
C HIS A 172 10.58 -15.47 -15.93
N GLU A 173 11.03 -16.53 -15.24
CA GLU A 173 10.20 -17.34 -14.35
C GLU A 173 9.40 -16.51 -13.31
N PRO A 174 9.98 -15.53 -12.58
CA PRO A 174 9.22 -14.73 -11.62
C PRO A 174 8.05 -13.95 -12.23
N ALA A 175 8.22 -13.32 -13.40
CA ALA A 175 7.15 -12.53 -14.01
C ALA A 175 6.00 -13.41 -14.50
N VAL A 176 6.32 -14.57 -15.09
CA VAL A 176 5.32 -15.54 -15.55
C VAL A 176 4.52 -16.09 -14.36
N GLN A 177 5.20 -16.43 -13.26
CA GLN A 177 4.55 -16.96 -12.06
C GLN A 177 3.65 -15.92 -11.38
N VAL A 178 4.09 -14.67 -11.25
CA VAL A 178 3.24 -13.59 -10.72
C VAL A 178 2.04 -13.36 -11.63
N ALA A 179 2.24 -13.30 -12.95
CA ALA A 179 1.14 -13.09 -13.88
C ALA A 179 0.10 -14.22 -13.80
N ALA A 180 0.55 -15.48 -13.79
CA ALA A 180 -0.33 -16.64 -13.60
C ALA A 180 -1.09 -16.56 -12.28
N LYS A 181 -0.40 -16.27 -11.16
CA LYS A 181 -1.02 -16.19 -9.85
C LYS A 181 -2.05 -15.07 -9.74
N LEU A 182 -1.79 -13.90 -10.33
CA LEU A 182 -2.76 -12.80 -10.40
C LEU A 182 -3.99 -13.20 -11.22
N LEU A 183 -3.81 -13.85 -12.37
CA LEU A 183 -4.92 -14.35 -13.21
C LEU A 183 -5.73 -15.46 -12.52
N ASP A 184 -5.09 -16.32 -11.73
CA ASP A 184 -5.73 -17.41 -10.99
C ASP A 184 -6.45 -16.95 -9.71
N THR A 185 -6.25 -15.69 -9.28
CA THR A 185 -6.82 -15.13 -8.04
C THR A 185 -7.67 -13.90 -8.32
N VAL A 186 -7.10 -12.69 -8.19
CA VAL A 186 -7.82 -11.42 -8.36
C VAL A 186 -8.32 -11.22 -9.80
N GLY A 187 -7.67 -11.82 -10.78
CA GLY A 187 -8.07 -11.85 -12.19
C GLY A 187 -9.04 -12.97 -12.56
N ARG A 188 -9.35 -13.89 -11.63
CA ARG A 188 -10.10 -15.11 -11.92
C ARG A 188 -11.45 -14.77 -12.55
N HIS A 189 -11.79 -15.51 -13.61
CA HIS A 189 -13.04 -15.41 -14.37
C HIS A 189 -13.22 -14.17 -15.27
N TRP A 190 -12.37 -13.15 -15.20
CA TRP A 190 -12.55 -11.94 -16.02
C TRP A 190 -11.29 -11.47 -16.75
N ALA A 191 -10.10 -11.58 -16.14
CA ALA A 191 -8.85 -11.14 -16.74
C ALA A 191 -8.18 -12.26 -17.54
N SER A 192 -7.41 -11.89 -18.56
CA SER A 192 -6.62 -12.83 -19.37
C SER A 192 -5.19 -12.35 -19.65
N ARG A 193 -4.87 -11.09 -19.31
CA ARG A 193 -3.56 -10.47 -19.54
C ARG A 193 -3.12 -9.66 -18.33
N VAL A 194 -1.81 -9.59 -18.15
CA VAL A 194 -1.14 -8.78 -17.14
C VAL A 194 -0.12 -7.90 -17.84
N PHE A 195 -0.18 -6.60 -17.57
CA PHE A 195 0.81 -5.62 -17.99
C PHE A 195 1.54 -5.11 -16.75
N PHE A 196 2.88 -5.18 -16.72
CA PHE A 196 3.66 -4.70 -15.58
C PHE A 196 4.13 -3.25 -15.77
N SER A 197 4.16 -2.51 -14.68
CA SER A 197 4.71 -1.14 -14.60
C SER A 197 5.37 -0.93 -13.24
N ASP A 198 5.81 0.29 -12.94
CA ASP A 198 6.69 0.56 -11.80
C ASP A 198 5.92 0.86 -10.50
N ASP A 199 4.76 1.51 -10.59
CA ASP A 199 3.96 1.95 -9.44
C ASP A 199 2.46 2.09 -9.76
N GLY A 200 1.65 2.53 -8.78
CA GLY A 200 0.20 2.70 -8.97
C GLY A 200 -0.16 3.76 -10.03
N SER A 201 0.56 4.88 -10.05
CA SER A 201 0.36 5.96 -11.03
C SER A 201 0.50 5.47 -12.47
N THR A 202 1.58 4.77 -12.73
CA THR A 202 1.90 4.21 -14.06
C THR A 202 0.91 3.10 -14.45
N ALA A 203 0.46 2.28 -13.49
CA ALA A 203 -0.57 1.26 -13.74
C ALA A 203 -1.91 1.89 -14.16
N VAL A 204 -2.32 3.00 -13.54
CA VAL A 204 -3.56 3.69 -13.93
C VAL A 204 -3.40 4.42 -15.26
N GLU A 205 -2.24 5.02 -15.58
CA GLU A 205 -2.02 5.58 -16.92
C GLU A 205 -2.08 4.51 -18.02
N VAL A 206 -1.54 3.31 -17.76
CA VAL A 206 -1.69 2.13 -18.63
C VAL A 206 -3.17 1.78 -18.78
N ALA A 207 -3.92 1.71 -17.67
CA ALA A 207 -5.34 1.38 -17.68
C ALA A 207 -6.19 2.39 -18.45
N LEU A 208 -5.92 3.68 -18.32
CA LEU A 208 -6.61 4.73 -19.09
C LEU A 208 -6.40 4.55 -20.59
N LYS A 209 -5.17 4.26 -21.03
CA LYS A 209 -4.88 3.97 -22.45
C LYS A 209 -5.64 2.73 -22.92
N MET A 210 -5.66 1.68 -22.11
CA MET A 210 -6.40 0.44 -22.39
C MET A 210 -7.91 0.69 -22.53
N ALA A 211 -8.50 1.42 -21.58
CA ALA A 211 -9.92 1.74 -21.56
C ALA A 211 -10.30 2.59 -22.78
N PHE A 212 -9.60 3.69 -23.04
CA PHE A 212 -9.91 4.56 -24.16
C PHE A 212 -9.75 3.87 -25.52
N ARG A 213 -8.72 3.03 -25.72
CA ARG A 213 -8.59 2.25 -26.97
C ARG A 213 -9.76 1.28 -27.14
N THR A 214 -10.16 0.60 -26.07
CA THR A 214 -11.31 -0.32 -26.08
C THR A 214 -12.59 0.43 -26.45
N PHE A 215 -12.80 1.61 -25.87
CA PHE A 215 -13.96 2.45 -26.17
C PHE A 215 -13.99 2.92 -27.64
N ILE A 216 -12.89 3.47 -28.17
CA ILE A 216 -12.87 4.01 -29.55
C ILE A 216 -12.94 2.94 -30.63
N THR A 217 -12.46 1.72 -30.34
CA THR A 217 -12.54 0.58 -31.27
C THR A 217 -13.88 -0.14 -31.19
N SER A 218 -14.69 0.14 -30.16
CA SER A 218 -16.04 -0.41 -30.04
C SER A 218 -16.98 0.13 -31.13
N SER A 219 -17.97 -0.67 -31.51
CA SER A 219 -19.01 -0.27 -32.46
C SER A 219 -19.82 0.94 -31.99
N SER A 220 -19.89 1.18 -30.68
CA SER A 220 -20.66 2.27 -30.07
C SER A 220 -20.08 3.66 -30.34
N TYR A 221 -18.75 3.78 -30.46
CA TYR A 221 -18.10 5.07 -30.73
C TYR A 221 -18.06 5.43 -32.23
N ASN A 222 -18.04 4.43 -33.12
CA ASN A 222 -17.90 4.63 -34.57
C ASN A 222 -19.17 5.16 -35.27
N SER A 223 -20.22 5.54 -34.53
CA SER A 223 -21.27 6.40 -35.07
C SER A 223 -20.71 7.82 -35.22
N THR A 224 -20.78 8.38 -36.43
CA THR A 224 -19.95 9.49 -36.94
C THR A 224 -19.95 10.82 -36.16
N THR A 225 -20.74 10.97 -35.08
CA THR A 225 -20.86 12.22 -34.30
C THR A 225 -19.83 12.39 -33.17
N ASP A 226 -19.16 11.32 -32.72
CA ASP A 226 -18.31 11.37 -31.52
C ASP A 226 -16.80 11.38 -31.79
N SER A 227 -16.37 11.14 -33.04
CA SER A 227 -14.95 11.03 -33.44
C SER A 227 -14.09 12.27 -33.16
N ASN A 228 -14.70 13.44 -33.00
CA ASN A 228 -14.01 14.71 -32.69
C ASN A 228 -14.16 15.16 -31.23
N LYS A 229 -14.87 14.40 -30.39
CA LYS A 229 -15.08 14.75 -28.98
C LYS A 229 -13.89 14.37 -28.12
N GLN A 230 -13.65 15.15 -27.08
CA GLN A 230 -12.65 14.85 -26.08
C GLN A 230 -13.08 13.66 -25.22
N LEU A 231 -12.24 12.63 -25.13
CA LEU A 231 -12.45 11.55 -24.18
C LEU A 231 -12.21 12.05 -22.75
N VAL A 232 -13.18 11.80 -21.88
CA VAL A 232 -13.13 12.04 -20.43
C VAL A 232 -13.51 10.75 -19.69
N VAL A 233 -13.29 10.71 -18.37
CA VAL A 233 -13.74 9.59 -17.54
C VAL A 233 -14.97 9.95 -16.71
N LEU A 234 -15.75 8.96 -16.29
CA LEU A 234 -16.60 9.07 -15.11
C LEU A 234 -15.76 8.61 -13.93
N ALA A 235 -15.62 9.45 -12.91
CA ALA A 235 -14.90 9.17 -11.67
C ALA A 235 -15.75 9.58 -10.47
N GLN A 236 -15.27 9.31 -9.25
CA GLN A 236 -15.94 9.75 -8.02
C GLN A 236 -15.30 11.03 -7.49
N THR A 237 -16.08 11.89 -6.81
CA THR A 237 -15.50 13.01 -6.05
C THR A 237 -14.54 12.48 -4.98
N ASN A 238 -13.52 13.27 -4.64
CA ASN A 238 -12.42 12.91 -3.74
C ASN A 238 -11.53 11.74 -4.17
N CYS A 239 -11.67 11.22 -5.40
CA CYS A 239 -10.85 10.11 -5.90
C CYS A 239 -9.35 10.48 -5.98
N TYR A 240 -8.51 9.46 -5.88
CA TYR A 240 -7.07 9.55 -6.07
C TYR A 240 -6.56 8.38 -6.90
N HIS A 241 -5.81 8.70 -7.95
CA HIS A 241 -5.28 7.71 -8.89
C HIS A 241 -3.76 7.82 -9.09
N GLY A 242 -3.09 8.63 -8.28
CA GLY A 242 -1.66 8.89 -8.38
C GLY A 242 -1.28 10.26 -8.93
N ASP A 243 0.02 10.55 -8.93
CA ASP A 243 0.56 11.91 -9.12
C ASP A 243 1.19 12.17 -10.49
N THR A 244 1.19 11.19 -11.39
CA THR A 244 1.57 11.42 -12.80
C THR A 244 0.49 12.22 -13.51
N LEU A 245 0.85 12.93 -14.59
CA LEU A 245 -0.05 13.91 -15.18
C LEU A 245 -1.37 13.30 -15.70
N GLY A 246 -1.32 12.09 -16.28
CA GLY A 246 -2.51 11.42 -16.79
C GLY A 246 -3.48 11.03 -15.68
N THR A 247 -2.95 10.55 -14.55
CA THR A 247 -3.76 10.21 -13.36
C THR A 247 -4.28 11.46 -12.67
N MET A 248 -3.49 12.53 -12.61
CA MET A 248 -3.96 13.82 -12.09
C MET A 248 -5.14 14.34 -12.90
N HIS A 249 -5.11 14.28 -14.24
CA HIS A 249 -6.20 14.76 -15.11
C HIS A 249 -7.55 14.09 -14.83
N VAL A 250 -7.57 12.88 -14.27
CA VAL A 250 -8.81 12.14 -13.96
C VAL A 250 -9.21 12.21 -12.49
N ALA A 251 -8.47 12.96 -11.67
CA ALA A 251 -8.80 13.23 -10.27
C ALA A 251 -9.50 14.60 -10.13
N GLU A 252 -10.29 14.77 -9.07
CA GLU A 252 -11.03 16.01 -8.82
C GLU A 252 -10.09 17.21 -8.58
N PRO A 253 -10.41 18.42 -9.08
CA PRO A 253 -9.65 19.62 -8.76
C PRO A 253 -9.47 19.80 -7.23
N SER A 254 -8.23 19.81 -6.79
CA SER A 254 -7.87 19.89 -5.37
C SER A 254 -6.51 20.55 -5.17
N VAL A 255 -6.08 20.66 -3.91
CA VAL A 255 -4.74 21.16 -3.54
C VAL A 255 -3.58 20.28 -4.05
N PHE A 256 -3.86 19.07 -4.55
CA PHE A 256 -2.87 18.14 -5.06
C PHE A 256 -2.53 18.33 -6.53
N ASN A 257 -3.43 18.92 -7.31
CA ASN A 257 -3.28 19.05 -8.75
C ASN A 257 -3.40 20.50 -9.21
N LEU A 258 -4.51 21.18 -8.90
CA LEU A 258 -4.86 22.49 -9.42
C LEU A 258 -3.86 23.56 -9.00
N SER A 259 -3.40 23.54 -7.75
CA SER A 259 -2.42 24.48 -7.23
C SER A 259 -0.97 24.05 -7.44
N GLN A 260 -0.72 22.77 -7.76
CA GLN A 260 0.63 22.20 -7.82
C GLN A 260 1.21 22.19 -9.22
N HIS A 261 0.39 21.94 -10.25
CA HIS A 261 0.91 21.68 -11.59
C HIS A 261 0.15 22.44 -12.69
N PRO A 262 0.81 23.31 -13.46
CA PRO A 262 0.14 24.16 -14.45
C PRO A 262 -0.39 23.41 -15.68
N TRP A 263 0.00 22.15 -15.93
CA TRP A 263 -0.57 21.36 -17.03
C TRP A 263 -1.75 20.49 -16.59
N TYR A 264 -2.16 20.56 -15.33
CA TYR A 264 -3.37 19.89 -14.89
C TYR A 264 -4.58 20.43 -15.66
N LYS A 265 -5.36 19.53 -16.24
CA LYS A 265 -6.63 19.81 -16.91
C LYS A 265 -7.62 18.72 -16.47
N PRO A 266 -8.74 19.08 -15.82
CA PRO A 266 -9.74 18.08 -15.46
C PRO A 266 -10.31 17.45 -16.73
N LYS A 267 -10.25 16.12 -16.80
CA LYS A 267 -10.76 15.27 -17.90
C LYS A 267 -11.69 14.20 -17.35
N ALA A 268 -12.58 14.61 -16.45
CA ALA A 268 -13.51 13.73 -15.78
C ALA A 268 -14.84 14.42 -15.48
N ILE A 269 -15.89 13.63 -15.39
CA ILE A 269 -17.16 13.93 -14.74
C ILE A 269 -17.13 13.23 -13.38
N PHE A 270 -17.44 13.96 -12.31
CA PHE A 270 -17.34 13.43 -10.95
C PHE A 270 -18.73 13.14 -10.39
N ALA A 271 -18.97 11.88 -10.03
CA ALA A 271 -20.14 11.44 -9.31
C ALA A 271 -19.87 11.55 -7.80
N ALA A 272 -20.74 12.25 -7.08
CA ALA A 272 -20.64 12.35 -5.62
C ALA A 272 -21.16 11.05 -4.99
N PRO A 273 -20.34 10.28 -4.25
CA PRO A 273 -20.76 8.99 -3.74
C PRO A 273 -21.51 9.10 -2.41
N PRO A 274 -22.53 8.26 -2.18
CA PRO A 274 -23.05 8.00 -0.83
C PRO A 274 -21.96 7.31 0.01
N THR A 275 -21.88 7.67 1.28
CA THR A 275 -20.83 7.19 2.20
C THR A 275 -21.41 6.42 3.38
N VAL A 276 -20.62 5.48 3.88
CA VAL A 276 -20.96 4.56 4.95
C VAL A 276 -20.23 4.96 6.23
N SER A 277 -20.95 4.92 7.35
CA SER A 277 -20.39 5.03 8.69
C SER A 277 -20.97 3.95 9.61
N LEU A 278 -20.22 3.54 10.64
CA LEU A 278 -20.78 2.69 11.68
C LEU A 278 -21.80 3.48 12.48
N SER A 279 -22.92 2.85 12.81
CA SER A 279 -23.91 3.37 13.73
C SER A 279 -24.26 2.34 14.81
N ALA A 280 -24.61 2.83 16.00
CA ALA A 280 -25.24 1.99 17.00
C ALA A 280 -26.75 2.09 16.80
N VAL A 281 -27.37 1.05 16.24
CA VAL A 281 -28.83 0.97 16.08
C VAL A 281 -29.36 0.05 17.16
N SER A 282 -30.18 0.58 18.08
CA SER A 282 -30.85 -0.21 19.13
C SER A 282 -29.91 -1.05 20.01
N GLY A 283 -28.70 -0.55 20.30
CA GLY A 283 -27.69 -1.25 21.10
C GLY A 283 -26.96 -2.39 20.38
N LYS A 284 -27.23 -2.61 19.09
CA LYS A 284 -26.45 -3.48 18.20
C LYS A 284 -25.65 -2.63 17.21
N GLN A 285 -24.53 -3.17 16.72
CA GLN A 285 -23.75 -2.53 15.67
C GLN A 285 -24.49 -2.65 14.35
N GLY A 286 -24.66 -1.53 13.64
CA GLY A 286 -25.19 -1.47 12.28
C GLY A 286 -24.39 -0.48 11.45
N VAL A 287 -24.88 -0.18 10.25
CA VAL A 287 -24.28 0.82 9.37
C VAL A 287 -25.32 1.84 8.92
N THR A 288 -24.87 3.08 8.73
CA THR A 288 -25.67 4.15 8.15
C THR A 288 -25.01 4.60 6.86
N VAL A 289 -25.79 4.63 5.78
CA VAL A 289 -25.42 5.24 4.51
C VAL A 289 -26.07 6.62 4.42
N THR A 290 -25.27 7.65 4.13
CA THR A 290 -25.74 9.02 3.91
C THR A 290 -25.27 9.53 2.55
N TRP A 291 -25.97 10.52 1.99
CA TRP A 291 -25.62 11.07 0.67
C TRP A 291 -25.67 12.60 0.62
N PRO A 292 -24.91 13.28 1.49
CA PRO A 292 -25.13 14.70 1.78
C PRO A 292 -24.92 15.64 0.59
N GLU A 293 -24.08 15.28 -0.38
CA GLU A 293 -23.80 16.12 -1.56
C GLU A 293 -24.92 16.12 -2.60
N VAL A 294 -25.77 15.10 -2.61
CA VAL A 294 -26.84 14.93 -3.62
C VAL A 294 -28.22 15.02 -2.97
N ASP A 295 -28.41 14.33 -1.84
CA ASP A 295 -29.63 14.37 -1.04
C ASP A 295 -29.27 14.42 0.46
N PRO A 296 -29.21 15.62 1.07
CA PRO A 296 -28.94 15.80 2.50
C PRO A 296 -29.91 15.07 3.43
N ALA A 297 -31.12 14.72 2.95
CA ALA A 297 -32.11 13.98 3.73
C ALA A 297 -31.97 12.46 3.59
N PHE A 298 -31.13 11.98 2.66
CA PHE A 298 -30.89 10.56 2.45
C PHE A 298 -30.16 9.95 3.66
N ALA A 299 -30.83 9.01 4.32
CA ALA A 299 -30.26 8.17 5.35
C ALA A 299 -30.85 6.76 5.25
N LEU A 300 -29.98 5.77 5.04
CA LEU A 300 -30.34 4.35 5.03
C LEU A 300 -29.63 3.66 6.18
N HIS A 301 -30.40 3.02 7.07
CA HIS A 301 -29.86 2.22 8.16
C HIS A 301 -29.96 0.73 7.82
N LEU A 302 -28.86 0.02 7.99
CA LEU A 302 -28.77 -1.43 7.82
C LEU A 302 -28.29 -2.08 9.13
N GLU A 303 -28.67 -3.32 9.36
CA GLU A 303 -28.40 -4.01 10.64
C GLU A 303 -26.94 -4.48 10.74
N SER A 304 -26.23 -4.66 9.62
CA SER A 304 -24.86 -5.17 9.61
C SER A 304 -24.06 -4.74 8.38
N LEU A 305 -22.75 -5.03 8.38
CA LEU A 305 -21.93 -4.94 7.16
C LEU A 305 -22.32 -6.00 6.12
N ASP A 306 -22.82 -7.16 6.54
CA ASP A 306 -23.24 -8.21 5.60
C ASP A 306 -24.44 -7.72 4.75
N ASP A 307 -25.40 -7.03 5.37
CA ASP A 307 -26.53 -6.40 4.67
C ASP A 307 -26.09 -5.28 3.69
N LEU A 308 -24.96 -4.63 3.98
CA LEU A 308 -24.40 -3.59 3.11
C LEU A 308 -23.86 -4.21 1.80
N PHE A 309 -23.18 -5.34 1.92
CA PHE A 309 -22.53 -6.02 0.79
C PHE A 309 -23.49 -6.96 0.03
N ASP A 310 -24.57 -7.44 0.63
CA ASP A 310 -25.51 -8.37 -0.01
C ASP A 310 -26.22 -7.75 -1.25
N PRO A 311 -25.91 -8.22 -2.48
CA PRO A 311 -26.56 -7.72 -3.68
C PRO A 311 -28.04 -8.10 -3.75
N THR A 312 -28.42 -9.24 -3.19
CA THR A 312 -29.77 -9.81 -3.32
C THR A 312 -30.82 -8.92 -2.67
N SER A 313 -30.51 -8.39 -1.49
CA SER A 313 -31.38 -7.48 -0.77
C SER A 313 -31.30 -6.03 -1.24
N ARG A 314 -30.17 -5.61 -1.82
CA ARG A 314 -29.89 -4.19 -2.13
C ARG A 314 -30.23 -3.77 -3.56
N ASP A 315 -30.10 -4.64 -4.56
CA ASP A 315 -30.16 -4.26 -5.98
C ASP A 315 -31.55 -3.85 -6.47
N ALA A 316 -32.63 -4.26 -5.79
CA ALA A 316 -34.01 -3.91 -6.12
C ALA A 316 -34.64 -2.89 -5.15
N THR A 317 -33.81 -2.08 -4.48
CA THR A 317 -34.27 -1.11 -3.48
C THR A 317 -34.54 0.28 -4.07
N ALA A 318 -35.23 1.13 -3.31
CA ALA A 318 -35.41 2.54 -3.67
C ALA A 318 -34.05 3.29 -3.77
N ALA A 319 -33.05 2.89 -2.97
CA ALA A 319 -31.70 3.42 -3.07
C ALA A 319 -31.05 3.08 -4.43
N ALA A 320 -31.19 1.83 -4.89
CA ALA A 320 -30.69 1.43 -6.21
C ALA A 320 -31.30 2.26 -7.34
N ALA A 321 -32.63 2.47 -7.29
CA ALA A 321 -33.34 3.30 -8.27
C ALA A 321 -32.87 4.77 -8.23
N ALA A 322 -32.63 5.34 -7.04
CA ALA A 322 -32.12 6.69 -6.88
C ALA A 322 -30.68 6.83 -7.43
N TYR A 323 -29.81 5.85 -7.16
CA TYR A 323 -28.45 5.83 -7.69
C TYR A 323 -28.43 5.68 -9.22
N GLU A 324 -29.29 4.82 -9.77
CA GLU A 324 -29.41 4.67 -11.22
C GLU A 324 -29.88 5.96 -11.89
N ALA A 325 -30.89 6.62 -11.33
CA ALA A 325 -31.38 7.90 -11.84
C ALA A 325 -30.28 8.97 -11.83
N TYR A 326 -29.54 9.10 -10.73
CA TYR A 326 -28.45 10.08 -10.62
C TYR A 326 -27.31 9.82 -11.60
N VAL A 327 -26.82 8.59 -11.70
CA VAL A 327 -25.70 8.26 -12.61
C VAL A 327 -26.13 8.40 -14.07
N THR A 328 -27.37 8.02 -14.39
CA THR A 328 -27.95 8.23 -15.72
C THR A 328 -28.03 9.72 -16.06
N ASP A 329 -28.52 10.54 -15.14
CA ASP A 329 -28.62 12.00 -15.30
C ASP A 329 -27.25 12.68 -15.47
N LEU A 330 -26.23 12.21 -14.74
CA LEU A 330 -24.85 12.66 -14.95
C LEU A 330 -24.37 12.37 -16.37
N LEU A 331 -24.59 11.15 -16.86
CA LEU A 331 -24.12 10.75 -18.19
C LEU A 331 -24.92 11.40 -19.33
N ASP A 332 -26.21 11.66 -19.13
CA ASP A 332 -27.09 12.18 -20.18
C ASP A 332 -27.10 13.71 -20.24
N HIS A 333 -26.95 14.40 -19.11
CA HIS A 333 -27.16 15.85 -19.04
C HIS A 333 -25.94 16.65 -18.55
N HIS A 334 -24.96 16.03 -17.90
CA HIS A 334 -23.83 16.75 -17.30
C HIS A 334 -22.52 16.62 -18.09
N VAL A 335 -22.47 15.74 -19.09
CA VAL A 335 -21.32 15.64 -20.00
C VAL A 335 -21.31 16.85 -20.95
N PRO A 336 -20.23 17.65 -21.00
CA PRO A 336 -20.16 18.79 -21.91
C PRO A 336 -20.32 18.35 -23.38
N PRO A 337 -20.94 19.16 -24.26
CA PRO A 337 -21.20 18.77 -25.66
C PRO A 337 -19.94 18.42 -26.48
N HIS A 338 -18.78 18.92 -26.07
CA HIS A 338 -17.48 18.66 -26.71
C HIS A 338 -16.75 17.44 -26.14
N ALA A 339 -17.33 16.74 -25.17
CA ALA A 339 -16.73 15.61 -24.48
C ALA A 339 -17.62 14.35 -24.58
N VAL A 340 -17.00 13.19 -24.37
CA VAL A 340 -17.69 11.90 -24.24
C VAL A 340 -16.97 11.06 -23.19
N VAL A 341 -17.76 10.38 -22.35
CA VAL A 341 -17.23 9.50 -21.31
C VAL A 341 -16.75 8.21 -21.97
N GLY A 342 -15.44 7.99 -21.97
CA GLY A 342 -14.78 6.84 -22.58
C GLY A 342 -14.25 5.80 -21.60
N ALA A 343 -14.37 6.05 -20.29
CA ALA A 343 -14.04 5.08 -19.24
C ALA A 343 -14.75 5.43 -17.92
N LEU A 344 -15.04 4.41 -17.10
CA LEU A 344 -15.31 4.56 -15.68
C LEU A 344 -14.04 4.22 -14.90
N VAL A 345 -13.61 5.08 -13.98
CA VAL A 345 -12.50 4.81 -13.07
C VAL A 345 -12.98 5.01 -11.64
N LEU A 346 -12.79 4.00 -10.79
CA LEU A 346 -13.16 4.09 -9.37
C LEU A 346 -12.16 3.37 -8.48
N GLU A 347 -12.03 3.82 -7.23
CA GLU A 347 -11.39 3.09 -6.14
C GLU A 347 -12.45 2.20 -5.48
N PRO A 348 -12.40 0.86 -5.63
CA PRO A 348 -13.47 0.00 -5.09
C PRO A 348 -13.58 0.10 -3.57
N VAL A 349 -14.81 0.30 -3.09
CA VAL A 349 -15.28 0.30 -1.69
C VAL A 349 -14.73 1.42 -0.81
N LEU A 350 -13.44 1.76 -0.90
CA LEU A 350 -12.81 2.74 -0.03
C LEU A 350 -11.90 3.68 -0.82
N ILE A 351 -12.29 4.96 -0.91
CA ILE A 351 -11.48 6.04 -1.47
C ILE A 351 -10.42 6.42 -0.44
N GLY A 352 -9.15 6.13 -0.73
CA GLY A 352 -8.06 6.22 0.26
C GLY A 352 -7.64 7.66 0.55
N ALA A 353 -6.93 8.29 -0.39
CA ALA A 353 -6.31 9.61 -0.18
C ALA A 353 -7.33 10.75 -0.03
N GLY A 354 -8.57 10.54 -0.50
CA GLY A 354 -9.71 11.43 -0.31
C GLY A 354 -10.25 11.51 1.12
N GLY A 355 -9.65 10.79 2.08
CA GLY A 355 -10.05 10.83 3.49
C GLY A 355 -10.67 9.52 3.97
N MET A 356 -10.24 8.38 3.43
CA MET A 356 -10.77 7.06 3.76
C MET A 356 -12.30 7.03 3.67
N LEU A 357 -12.88 7.44 2.54
CA LEU A 357 -14.32 7.49 2.34
C LEU A 357 -14.83 6.09 1.98
N PHE A 358 -15.50 5.44 2.93
CA PHE A 358 -16.16 4.16 2.68
C PHE A 358 -17.42 4.44 1.85
N VAL A 359 -17.40 4.03 0.59
CA VAL A 359 -18.49 4.24 -0.37
C VAL A 359 -19.48 3.08 -0.28
N ASP A 360 -20.77 3.37 -0.45
CA ASP A 360 -21.79 2.31 -0.55
C ASP A 360 -21.50 1.40 -1.77
N PRO A 361 -21.26 0.08 -1.55
CA PRO A 361 -21.02 -0.88 -2.62
C PRO A 361 -22.11 -0.90 -3.69
N LEU A 362 -23.38 -0.68 -3.29
CA LEU A 362 -24.51 -0.63 -4.21
C LEU A 362 -24.34 0.48 -5.26
N PHE A 363 -23.86 1.66 -4.83
CA PHE A 363 -23.65 2.80 -5.72
C PHE A 363 -22.59 2.51 -6.79
N GLN A 364 -21.42 2.00 -6.37
CA GLN A 364 -20.36 1.65 -7.31
C GLN A 364 -20.78 0.52 -8.25
N ARG A 365 -21.46 -0.52 -7.74
CA ARG A 365 -22.03 -1.59 -8.59
C ARG A 365 -23.00 -1.01 -9.62
N THR A 366 -23.84 -0.05 -9.22
CA THR A 366 -24.79 0.64 -10.12
C THR A 366 -24.07 1.41 -11.22
N MET A 367 -23.02 2.17 -10.88
CA MET A 367 -22.17 2.87 -11.86
C MET A 367 -21.56 1.90 -12.89
N VAL A 368 -21.02 0.77 -12.41
CA VAL A 368 -20.42 -0.26 -13.26
C VAL A 368 -21.44 -0.83 -14.24
N LEU A 369 -22.64 -1.20 -13.75
CA LEU A 369 -23.69 -1.78 -14.58
C LEU A 369 -24.19 -0.80 -15.64
N ILE A 370 -24.35 0.48 -15.31
CA ILE A 370 -24.78 1.52 -16.26
C ILE A 370 -23.71 1.77 -17.33
N CYS A 371 -22.44 1.92 -16.93
CA CYS A 371 -21.33 2.13 -17.85
C CYS A 371 -21.18 0.95 -18.82
N ARG A 372 -21.28 -0.28 -18.31
CA ARG A 372 -21.24 -1.49 -19.14
C ARG A 372 -22.38 -1.55 -20.16
N ARG A 373 -23.62 -1.22 -19.76
CA ARG A 373 -24.77 -1.14 -20.70
C ARG A 373 -24.55 -0.12 -21.83
N ARG A 374 -23.75 0.91 -21.58
CA ARG A 374 -23.40 1.98 -22.53
C ARG A 374 -22.11 1.69 -23.31
N GLY A 375 -21.47 0.54 -23.10
CA GLY A 375 -20.19 0.18 -23.74
C GLY A 375 -18.99 0.99 -23.25
N ILE A 376 -19.09 1.62 -22.07
CA ILE A 376 -18.01 2.36 -21.41
C ILE A 376 -17.17 1.35 -20.61
N PRO A 377 -15.86 1.17 -20.91
CA PRO A 377 -14.98 0.27 -20.18
C PRO A 377 -14.82 0.68 -18.71
N VAL A 378 -14.71 -0.32 -17.83
CA VAL A 378 -14.66 -0.17 -16.38
C VAL A 378 -13.26 -0.48 -15.85
N VAL A 379 -12.65 0.50 -15.20
CA VAL A 379 -11.35 0.42 -14.54
C VAL A 379 -11.54 0.42 -13.03
N PHE A 380 -11.05 -0.62 -12.36
CA PHE A 380 -10.88 -0.63 -10.92
C PHE A 380 -9.45 -0.22 -10.56
N ASP A 381 -9.33 0.85 -9.78
CA ASP A 381 -8.08 1.21 -9.13
C ASP A 381 -7.99 0.47 -7.78
N GLU A 382 -7.43 -0.74 -7.82
CA GLU A 382 -7.18 -1.57 -6.64
C GLU A 382 -5.76 -1.40 -6.07
N VAL A 383 -5.08 -0.31 -6.43
CA VAL A 383 -3.75 0.02 -5.90
C VAL A 383 -3.82 0.14 -4.38
N PHE A 384 -4.93 0.63 -3.84
CA PHE A 384 -5.20 0.66 -2.41
C PHE A 384 -5.97 -0.57 -1.91
N SER A 385 -7.15 -0.85 -2.47
CA SER A 385 -8.13 -1.80 -1.91
C SER A 385 -7.81 -3.28 -2.15
N GLY A 386 -7.01 -3.59 -3.17
CA GLY A 386 -6.72 -4.95 -3.58
C GLY A 386 -5.85 -5.71 -2.58
N LEU A 387 -5.77 -7.02 -2.77
CA LEU A 387 -4.83 -7.92 -2.09
C LEU A 387 -4.98 -7.88 -0.56
N TRP A 388 -6.20 -8.10 -0.08
CA TRP A 388 -6.54 -8.23 1.35
C TRP A 388 -6.53 -6.94 2.18
N ARG A 389 -6.27 -5.76 1.58
CA ARG A 389 -6.36 -4.49 2.31
C ARG A 389 -7.71 -4.34 3.03
N LEU A 390 -8.79 -4.64 2.32
CA LEU A 390 -10.17 -4.54 2.82
C LEU A 390 -10.72 -5.88 3.34
N GLY A 391 -9.85 -6.85 3.64
CA GLY A 391 -10.24 -8.15 4.18
C GLY A 391 -10.75 -9.14 3.13
N ALA A 392 -10.69 -8.79 1.84
CA ALA A 392 -11.02 -9.64 0.70
C ALA A 392 -9.88 -9.61 -0.35
N PRO A 393 -9.75 -10.62 -1.23
CA PRO A 393 -8.72 -10.65 -2.26
C PRO A 393 -8.76 -9.45 -3.21
N SER A 394 -9.96 -9.02 -3.60
CA SER A 394 -10.18 -7.91 -4.52
C SER A 394 -11.45 -7.13 -4.17
N GLY A 395 -11.46 -5.84 -4.52
CA GLY A 395 -12.65 -4.99 -4.45
C GLY A 395 -13.83 -5.52 -5.27
N ARG A 396 -13.55 -6.26 -6.37
CA ARG A 396 -14.59 -6.93 -7.17
C ARG A 396 -15.44 -7.92 -6.38
N ASP A 397 -14.85 -8.55 -5.36
CA ASP A 397 -15.51 -9.57 -4.55
C ASP A 397 -16.52 -8.90 -3.61
N LEU A 398 -16.15 -7.74 -3.06
CA LEU A 398 -17.04 -6.90 -2.24
C LEU A 398 -18.12 -6.18 -3.07
N LEU A 399 -17.80 -5.78 -4.31
CA LEU A 399 -18.78 -5.15 -5.20
C LEU A 399 -19.69 -6.15 -5.91
N HIS A 400 -19.33 -7.44 -5.91
CA HIS A 400 -19.98 -8.50 -6.68
C HIS A 400 -20.11 -8.19 -8.18
N VAL A 401 -19.11 -7.53 -8.76
CA VAL A 401 -19.06 -7.22 -10.18
C VAL A 401 -17.60 -7.12 -10.67
N HIS A 402 -17.32 -7.69 -11.83
CA HIS A 402 -15.99 -7.63 -12.43
C HIS A 402 -15.73 -6.27 -13.12
N PRO A 403 -14.46 -5.82 -13.17
CA PRO A 403 -14.04 -4.74 -14.07
C PRO A 403 -13.68 -5.30 -15.47
N ASP A 404 -13.34 -4.40 -16.38
CA ASP A 404 -12.68 -4.76 -17.66
C ASP A 404 -11.15 -4.65 -17.52
N ILE A 405 -10.69 -3.76 -16.62
CA ILE A 405 -9.28 -3.49 -16.30
C ILE A 405 -9.14 -3.27 -14.79
N SER A 406 -8.08 -3.79 -14.16
CA SER A 406 -7.81 -3.56 -12.73
C SER A 406 -6.33 -3.31 -12.45
N CYS A 407 -6.03 -2.34 -11.58
CA CYS A 407 -4.67 -1.92 -11.25
C CYS A 407 -4.27 -2.36 -9.84
N PHE A 408 -3.07 -2.94 -9.68
CA PHE A 408 -2.53 -3.38 -8.40
C PHE A 408 -1.10 -2.86 -8.20
N ALA A 409 -0.77 -2.40 -7.00
CA ALA A 409 0.61 -2.11 -6.57
C ALA A 409 0.68 -2.32 -5.05
N LYS A 410 1.43 -1.51 -4.29
CA LYS A 410 1.45 -1.50 -2.81
C LYS A 410 1.59 -2.91 -2.20
N LEU A 411 0.49 -3.50 -1.73
CA LEU A 411 0.43 -4.85 -1.17
C LEU A 411 0.90 -5.94 -2.12
N LEU A 412 0.96 -5.67 -3.44
CA LEU A 412 1.45 -6.58 -4.47
C LEU A 412 2.81 -7.17 -4.11
N THR A 413 3.74 -6.37 -3.62
CA THR A 413 5.09 -6.81 -3.23
C THR A 413 5.26 -6.95 -1.71
N GLY A 414 4.16 -6.93 -0.97
CA GLY A 414 4.19 -7.02 0.48
C GLY A 414 4.77 -5.80 1.20
N GLY A 415 5.00 -4.69 0.48
CA GLY A 415 5.65 -3.48 0.99
C GLY A 415 7.17 -3.49 0.92
N LEU A 416 7.77 -4.40 0.15
CA LEU A 416 9.24 -4.55 0.10
C LEU A 416 9.90 -3.69 -0.99
N VAL A 417 9.38 -3.72 -2.22
CA VAL A 417 9.96 -3.03 -3.39
C VAL A 417 8.87 -2.57 -4.36
N PRO A 418 9.08 -1.53 -5.19
CA PRO A 418 8.10 -1.10 -6.19
C PRO A 418 7.88 -2.15 -7.29
N LEU A 419 6.61 -2.39 -7.59
CA LEU A 419 6.10 -3.07 -8.78
C LEU A 419 4.60 -2.77 -8.86
N SER A 420 4.07 -2.66 -10.07
CA SER A 420 2.63 -2.66 -10.31
C SER A 420 2.23 -3.57 -11.47
N ALA A 421 0.95 -3.93 -11.49
CA ALA A 421 0.35 -4.76 -12.50
C ALA A 421 -1.04 -4.21 -12.89
N THR A 422 -1.28 -4.10 -14.19
CA THR A 422 -2.58 -3.80 -14.78
C THR A 422 -3.13 -5.06 -15.43
N LEU A 423 -4.17 -5.64 -14.86
CA LEU A 423 -4.89 -6.78 -15.41
C LEU A 423 -5.93 -6.30 -16.41
N ALA A 424 -6.13 -7.04 -17.50
CA ALA A 424 -7.09 -6.72 -18.53
C ALA A 424 -7.87 -7.95 -19.00
N ALA A 425 -9.15 -7.76 -19.30
CA ALA A 425 -9.98 -8.73 -20.01
C ALA A 425 -9.49 -8.97 -21.44
N ASP A 426 -9.83 -10.11 -22.04
CA ASP A 426 -9.38 -10.43 -23.41
C ASP A 426 -9.85 -9.40 -24.44
N HIS A 427 -11.09 -8.93 -24.36
CA HIS A 427 -11.62 -7.93 -25.30
C HIS A 427 -10.83 -6.61 -25.30
N VAL A 428 -10.25 -6.23 -24.15
CA VAL A 428 -9.37 -5.06 -24.02
C VAL A 428 -8.05 -5.30 -24.76
N PHE A 429 -7.46 -6.50 -24.61
CA PHE A 429 -6.25 -6.88 -25.34
C PHE A 429 -6.50 -6.90 -26.86
N GLN A 430 -7.63 -7.43 -27.31
CA GLN A 430 -7.97 -7.48 -28.73
C GLN A 430 -8.08 -6.09 -29.37
N ALA A 431 -8.40 -5.03 -28.61
CA ALA A 431 -8.46 -3.65 -29.12
C ALA A 431 -7.09 -3.09 -29.59
N PHE A 432 -5.99 -3.74 -29.19
CA PHE A 432 -4.62 -3.41 -29.61
C PHE A 432 -4.01 -4.47 -30.54
N HIS A 433 -4.69 -5.60 -30.73
CA HIS A 433 -4.16 -6.73 -31.49
C HIS A 433 -4.38 -6.52 -32.99
N SER A 434 -3.33 -6.07 -33.68
CA SER A 434 -3.35 -5.80 -35.13
C SER A 434 -2.01 -6.18 -35.78
N HIS A 435 -1.94 -6.07 -37.12
CA HIS A 435 -0.70 -6.28 -37.87
C HIS A 435 0.31 -5.12 -37.75
N ALA A 436 -0.12 -3.93 -37.30
CA ALA A 436 0.72 -2.75 -37.24
C ALA A 436 1.23 -2.49 -35.82
N LYS A 437 2.54 -2.36 -35.65
CA LYS A 437 3.16 -1.99 -34.36
C LYS A 437 2.59 -0.69 -33.77
N ALA A 438 2.14 0.23 -34.62
CA ALA A 438 1.53 1.50 -34.19
C ALA A 438 0.18 1.32 -33.46
N ASP A 439 -0.49 0.17 -33.62
CA ASP A 439 -1.73 -0.13 -32.90
C ASP A 439 -1.48 -0.82 -31.55
N ALA A 440 -0.24 -1.21 -31.25
CA ALA A 440 0.12 -1.78 -29.97
C ALA A 440 0.04 -0.74 -28.85
N LEU A 441 -0.02 -1.21 -27.60
CA LEU A 441 0.09 -0.33 -26.44
C LEU A 441 1.55 0.14 -26.29
N LEU A 442 1.87 1.29 -26.86
CA LEU A 442 3.20 1.91 -26.79
C LEU A 442 3.39 2.64 -25.45
N HIS A 443 3.39 1.86 -24.37
CA HIS A 443 3.76 2.26 -23.01
C HIS A 443 4.83 1.26 -22.54
N GLY A 444 5.92 1.73 -21.96
CA GLY A 444 6.91 0.85 -21.35
C GLY A 444 7.86 1.62 -20.44
N HIS A 445 8.39 0.93 -19.44
CA HIS A 445 9.36 1.44 -18.50
C HIS A 445 10.64 0.61 -18.61
N SER A 446 11.78 1.19 -18.26
CA SER A 446 13.06 0.46 -18.27
C SER A 446 13.03 -0.75 -17.34
N PHE A 447 12.32 -0.65 -16.20
CA PHE A 447 12.21 -1.72 -15.20
C PHE A 447 10.89 -2.51 -15.26
N THR A 448 10.16 -2.43 -16.38
CA THR A 448 8.94 -3.21 -16.61
C THR A 448 9.20 -4.68 -16.28
N ALA A 449 8.36 -5.24 -15.40
CA ALA A 449 8.44 -6.62 -14.90
C ALA A 449 9.80 -7.01 -14.29
N ASN A 450 10.48 -6.09 -13.59
CA ASN A 450 11.78 -6.40 -13.00
C ASN A 450 11.76 -7.70 -12.14
N PRO A 451 12.71 -8.64 -12.34
CA PRO A 451 12.66 -9.95 -11.68
C PRO A 451 12.59 -9.88 -10.16
N VAL A 452 13.30 -8.93 -9.54
CA VAL A 452 13.34 -8.73 -8.08
C VAL A 452 11.96 -8.37 -7.53
N GLY A 453 11.28 -7.40 -8.14
CA GLY A 453 9.92 -7.02 -7.81
C GLY A 453 8.94 -8.15 -8.01
N CYS A 454 9.06 -8.91 -9.11
CA CYS A 454 8.23 -10.08 -9.35
C CYS A 454 8.44 -11.18 -8.29
N ALA A 455 9.68 -11.43 -7.85
CA ALA A 455 9.94 -12.41 -6.79
C ALA A 455 9.38 -11.96 -5.42
N ALA A 456 9.50 -10.67 -5.11
CA ALA A 456 8.86 -10.09 -3.92
C ALA A 456 7.34 -10.24 -4.00
N ALA A 457 6.74 -9.97 -5.16
CA ALA A 457 5.30 -10.12 -5.37
C ALA A 457 4.83 -11.56 -5.24
N LEU A 458 5.53 -12.51 -5.86
CA LEU A 458 5.21 -13.93 -5.74
C LEU A 458 5.24 -14.38 -4.28
N THR A 459 6.29 -13.99 -3.55
CA THR A 459 6.41 -14.30 -2.11
C THR A 459 5.26 -13.71 -1.31
N ALA A 460 4.86 -12.47 -1.61
CA ALA A 460 3.76 -11.82 -0.90
C ALA A 460 2.42 -12.51 -1.17
N LEU A 461 2.11 -12.77 -2.44
CA LEU A 461 0.91 -13.48 -2.84
C LEU A 461 0.85 -14.89 -2.24
N ASP A 462 1.97 -15.64 -2.23
CA ASP A 462 2.04 -16.97 -1.61
C ASP A 462 1.79 -16.93 -0.10
N MET A 463 2.25 -15.87 0.57
CA MET A 463 1.98 -15.67 1.99
C MET A 463 0.51 -15.30 2.24
N TYR A 464 -0.12 -14.51 1.35
CA TYR A 464 -1.54 -14.20 1.46
C TYR A 464 -2.46 -15.40 1.23
N ASP A 465 -2.02 -16.45 0.53
CA ASP A 465 -2.81 -17.69 0.40
C ASP A 465 -3.19 -18.30 1.77
N SER A 466 -2.39 -18.02 2.80
CA SER A 466 -2.69 -18.47 4.18
C SER A 466 -3.92 -17.80 4.79
N LEU A 467 -4.45 -16.74 4.18
CA LEU A 467 -5.64 -16.02 4.64
C LEU A 467 -6.95 -16.71 4.26
N GLY A 468 -6.91 -17.70 3.36
CA GLY A 468 -8.08 -18.47 2.89
C GLY A 468 -8.69 -17.90 1.60
N GLN A 469 -9.78 -18.51 1.12
CA GLN A 469 -10.57 -18.07 -0.04
C GLN A 469 -12.05 -17.89 0.32
N ASP A 470 -12.34 -17.34 1.50
CA ASP A 470 -13.75 -17.09 1.84
C ASP A 470 -14.21 -15.83 1.11
N ASP A 471 -14.93 -16.02 0.01
CA ASP A 471 -15.20 -14.99 -1.01
C ASP A 471 -16.34 -14.03 -0.63
N ALA A 472 -17.06 -14.25 0.47
CA ALA A 472 -18.31 -13.55 0.77
C ALA A 472 -18.23 -12.52 1.90
N THR A 473 -17.31 -12.67 2.86
CA THR A 473 -17.27 -11.81 4.05
C THR A 473 -15.86 -11.26 4.26
N PRO A 474 -15.69 -9.92 4.33
CA PRO A 474 -14.38 -9.35 4.59
C PRO A 474 -13.86 -9.78 5.96
N ARG A 475 -12.61 -10.23 5.99
CA ARG A 475 -11.93 -10.62 7.23
C ARG A 475 -11.90 -9.45 8.23
N VAL A 476 -12.25 -9.74 9.48
CA VAL A 476 -12.27 -8.77 10.57
C VAL A 476 -10.94 -8.80 11.34
N TYR A 477 -10.34 -7.63 11.54
CA TYR A 477 -9.07 -7.46 12.28
C TYR A 477 -9.26 -6.74 13.61
N TRP A 478 -10.15 -5.75 13.65
CA TRP A 478 -10.32 -4.85 14.79
C TRP A 478 -11.53 -5.26 15.62
N ASP A 479 -11.42 -5.09 16.95
CA ASP A 479 -12.52 -5.39 17.85
C ASP A 479 -13.70 -4.43 17.59
N PRO A 480 -14.83 -4.93 17.08
CA PRO A 480 -15.95 -4.06 16.69
C PRO A 480 -16.51 -3.28 17.88
N ALA A 481 -16.55 -3.88 19.07
CA ALA A 481 -17.07 -3.25 20.27
C ALA A 481 -16.27 -2.00 20.64
N THR A 482 -14.94 -2.09 20.61
CA THR A 482 -14.06 -0.94 20.86
C THR A 482 -14.21 0.14 19.79
N VAL A 483 -14.28 -0.21 18.50
CA VAL A 483 -14.50 0.79 17.43
C VAL A 483 -15.83 1.53 17.64
N ALA A 484 -16.90 0.81 17.95
CA ALA A 484 -18.21 1.41 18.22
C ALA A 484 -18.19 2.32 19.46
N ALA A 485 -17.52 1.91 20.54
CA ALA A 485 -17.39 2.72 21.75
C ALA A 485 -16.64 4.03 21.48
N VAL A 486 -15.55 3.99 20.70
CA VAL A 486 -14.82 5.20 20.28
C VAL A 486 -15.69 6.08 19.36
N GLY A 487 -16.44 5.47 18.44
CA GLY A 487 -17.34 6.17 17.53
C GLY A 487 -18.50 6.90 18.20
N GLN A 488 -18.89 6.52 19.42
CA GLN A 488 -19.92 7.21 20.21
C GLN A 488 -19.40 8.47 20.92
N SER A 489 -18.09 8.71 20.91
CA SER A 489 -17.50 9.93 21.49
C SER A 489 -17.97 11.17 20.73
N THR A 490 -18.28 12.25 21.45
CA THR A 490 -18.62 13.56 20.85
C THR A 490 -17.46 14.16 20.05
N ARG A 491 -16.25 13.63 20.22
CA ARG A 491 -15.05 14.03 19.46
C ARG A 491 -14.95 13.36 18.10
N VAL A 492 -15.79 12.37 17.79
CA VAL A 492 -15.74 11.58 16.56
C VAL A 492 -17.02 11.82 15.76
N VAL A 493 -16.89 12.25 14.51
CA VAL A 493 -18.02 12.46 13.59
C VAL A 493 -18.28 11.24 12.71
N ARG A 494 -17.25 10.44 12.44
CA ARG A 494 -17.35 9.21 11.64
C ARG A 494 -16.36 8.18 12.13
N ALA A 495 -16.80 6.95 12.27
CA ALA A 495 -15.95 5.81 12.56
C ALA A 495 -16.35 4.62 11.71
N PHE A 496 -15.37 3.84 11.24
CA PHE A 496 -15.63 2.54 10.66
C PHE A 496 -14.39 1.64 10.73
N GLN A 497 -14.61 0.34 10.52
CA GLN A 497 -13.54 -0.61 10.23
C GLN A 497 -13.90 -1.45 9.02
N LEU A 498 -12.90 -1.80 8.21
CA LEU A 498 -13.03 -2.73 7.10
C LEU A 498 -11.67 -3.36 6.80
N GLY A 499 -11.59 -4.68 6.88
CA GLY A 499 -10.33 -5.39 6.72
C GLY A 499 -9.25 -4.88 7.68
N THR A 500 -8.09 -4.58 7.11
CA THR A 500 -6.92 -4.10 7.85
C THR A 500 -7.01 -2.62 8.23
N VAL A 501 -8.12 -1.94 7.96
CA VAL A 501 -8.26 -0.48 8.13
C VAL A 501 -9.29 -0.17 9.22
N VAL A 502 -8.94 0.71 10.15
CA VAL A 502 -9.88 1.36 11.07
C VAL A 502 -9.70 2.87 10.99
N VAL A 503 -10.82 3.59 11.02
CA VAL A 503 -10.88 5.04 10.79
C VAL A 503 -11.67 5.72 11.88
N PHE A 504 -11.16 6.87 12.32
CA PHE A 504 -11.84 7.83 13.18
C PHE A 504 -11.65 9.23 12.61
N GLU A 505 -12.76 9.85 12.21
CA GLU A 505 -12.78 11.25 11.79
C GLU A 505 -13.16 12.13 12.98
N LEU A 506 -12.28 13.08 13.31
CA LEU A 506 -12.49 13.95 14.46
C LEU A 506 -13.39 15.14 14.14
N ALA A 507 -14.23 15.51 15.10
CA ALA A 507 -14.93 16.77 15.09
C ALA A 507 -13.92 17.94 15.13
N SER A 508 -14.12 18.93 14.27
CA SER A 508 -13.19 20.05 14.08
C SER A 508 -13.93 21.28 13.58
N GLU A 509 -13.48 22.46 13.98
CA GLU A 509 -14.00 23.74 13.47
C GLU A 509 -13.58 24.01 12.01
N GLY A 510 -12.56 23.30 11.48
CA GLY A 510 -12.07 23.41 10.10
C GLY A 510 -12.40 22.18 9.23
N LYS A 511 -12.57 22.39 7.91
CA LYS A 511 -12.84 21.33 6.92
C LYS A 511 -11.56 20.92 6.16
N GLY A 512 -11.46 19.64 5.78
CA GLY A 512 -10.42 19.15 4.86
C GLY A 512 -8.98 19.19 5.42
N TYR A 513 -8.00 19.45 4.55
CA TYR A 513 -6.55 19.40 4.86
C TYR A 513 -6.06 20.50 5.81
N GLU A 514 -6.82 21.59 5.99
CA GLU A 514 -6.43 22.73 6.84
C GLU A 514 -6.73 22.52 8.33
N ALA A 515 -7.43 21.44 8.66
CA ALA A 515 -7.88 21.18 10.00
C ALA A 515 -6.77 20.56 10.87
N THR A 516 -6.49 21.18 12.02
CA THR A 516 -5.33 20.85 12.88
C THR A 516 -5.63 19.86 14.00
N GLY A 517 -6.90 19.53 14.25
CA GLY A 517 -7.33 18.69 15.37
C GLY A 517 -6.68 17.30 15.40
N ALA A 518 -6.43 16.71 14.23
CA ALA A 518 -5.77 15.40 14.12
C ALA A 518 -4.25 15.45 14.38
N GLN A 519 -3.60 16.62 14.24
CA GLN A 519 -2.14 16.74 14.42
C GLN A 519 -1.74 16.60 15.90
N ASP A 520 -2.52 17.19 16.81
CA ASP A 520 -2.29 16.99 18.23
C ASP A 520 -2.58 15.54 18.63
N PHE A 521 -3.59 14.91 18.03
CA PHE A 521 -3.89 13.50 18.25
C PHE A 521 -2.73 12.58 17.81
N ILE A 522 -2.20 12.78 16.61
CA ILE A 522 -1.03 12.03 16.11
C ILE A 522 0.17 12.22 17.04
N ARG A 523 0.37 13.42 17.58
CA ARG A 523 1.47 13.69 18.52
C ARG A 523 1.35 12.84 19.79
N HIS A 524 0.14 12.70 20.34
CA HIS A 524 -0.11 11.83 21.50
C HIS A 524 0.01 10.33 21.15
N LEU A 525 -0.46 9.90 19.98
CA LEU A 525 -0.23 8.52 19.54
C LEU A 525 1.26 8.19 19.45
N ARG A 526 2.09 9.12 18.97
CA ARG A 526 3.53 8.94 18.90
C ARG A 526 4.17 8.76 20.27
N THR A 527 3.70 9.48 21.30
CA THR A 527 4.20 9.27 22.67
C THR A 527 3.83 7.90 23.23
N ASP A 528 2.74 7.30 22.74
CA ASP A 528 2.30 5.95 23.10
C ASP A 528 2.91 4.83 22.21
N GLY A 529 3.90 5.20 21.39
CA GLY A 529 4.62 4.28 20.50
C GLY A 529 3.83 3.89 19.25
N ILE A 530 2.97 4.77 18.73
CA ILE A 530 2.19 4.54 17.51
C ILE A 530 2.50 5.65 16.49
N TYR A 531 3.07 5.25 15.34
CA TYR A 531 3.27 6.11 14.19
C TYR A 531 2.03 6.09 13.29
N ALA A 532 1.16 7.10 13.44
CA ALA A 532 0.02 7.31 12.56
C ALA A 532 0.20 8.55 11.68
N ARG A 533 -0.59 8.60 10.60
CA ARG A 533 -0.75 9.78 9.73
C ARG A 533 -2.23 10.15 9.68
N ALA A 534 -2.52 11.38 9.27
CA ALA A 534 -3.87 11.88 9.08
C ALA A 534 -4.07 12.38 7.65
N LEU A 535 -5.32 12.38 7.23
CA LEU A 535 -5.82 13.03 6.03
C LEU A 535 -6.85 14.08 6.47
N GLY A 536 -6.40 15.32 6.65
CA GLY A 536 -7.20 16.35 7.33
C GLY A 536 -7.53 15.93 8.78
N ASN A 537 -8.82 15.85 9.12
CA ASN A 537 -9.32 15.38 10.42
C ASN A 537 -9.44 13.85 10.54
N VAL A 538 -9.17 13.12 9.47
CA VAL A 538 -9.31 11.66 9.43
C VAL A 538 -8.04 11.03 9.96
N ILE A 539 -8.16 10.28 11.06
CA ILE A 539 -7.12 9.39 11.55
C ILE A 539 -7.44 7.99 11.06
N TYR A 540 -6.44 7.34 10.50
CA TYR A 540 -6.54 5.96 10.10
C TYR A 540 -5.42 5.15 10.76
N ILE A 541 -5.76 3.92 11.13
CA ILE A 541 -4.83 2.92 11.62
C ILE A 541 -4.94 1.74 10.68
N MET A 542 -3.79 1.23 10.27
CA MET A 542 -3.68 0.18 9.28
C MET A 542 -2.68 -0.87 9.74
N CYS A 543 -3.02 -2.14 9.56
CA CYS A 543 -2.12 -3.26 9.82
C CYS A 543 -1.77 -4.02 8.53
N SER A 544 -0.84 -4.96 8.64
CA SER A 544 -0.60 -5.96 7.60
C SER A 544 -1.80 -6.94 7.53
N PRO A 545 -2.15 -7.46 6.34
CA PRO A 545 -3.11 -8.56 6.23
C PRO A 545 -2.74 -9.81 7.06
N LEU A 546 -1.47 -9.99 7.42
CA LEU A 546 -0.98 -11.10 8.22
C LEU A 546 -0.92 -10.79 9.72
N THR A 547 -1.21 -9.56 10.13
CA THR A 547 -1.26 -9.16 11.55
C THR A 547 -2.34 -9.94 12.29
N THR A 548 -2.05 -10.37 13.52
CA THR A 548 -3.01 -11.08 14.36
C THR A 548 -4.01 -10.13 15.01
N THR A 549 -5.20 -10.62 15.30
CA THR A 549 -6.26 -9.84 15.98
C THR A 549 -5.84 -9.38 17.38
N ASP A 550 -4.95 -10.13 18.06
CA ASP A 550 -4.41 -9.73 19.36
C ASP A 550 -3.52 -8.47 19.26
N VAL A 551 -2.69 -8.37 18.23
CA VAL A 551 -1.88 -7.16 17.98
C VAL A 551 -2.79 -5.99 17.64
N CYS A 552 -3.77 -6.20 16.75
CA CYS A 552 -4.78 -5.18 16.41
C CYS A 552 -5.54 -4.69 17.66
N ARG A 553 -5.92 -5.59 18.57
CA ARG A 553 -6.59 -5.24 19.83
C ARG A 553 -5.72 -4.34 20.71
N GLN A 554 -4.43 -4.66 20.87
CA GLN A 554 -3.50 -3.85 21.67
C GLN A 554 -3.31 -2.45 21.10
N VAL A 555 -3.14 -2.35 19.78
CA VAL A 555 -3.02 -1.06 19.08
C VAL A 555 -4.31 -0.25 19.25
N LEU A 556 -5.47 -0.88 19.02
CA LEU A 556 -6.76 -0.21 19.12
C LEU A 556 -7.06 0.27 20.54
N GLN A 557 -6.66 -0.46 21.58
CA GLN A 557 -6.81 -0.02 22.98
C GLN A 557 -6.03 1.26 23.27
N LYS A 558 -4.78 1.36 22.77
CA LYS A 558 -3.99 2.60 22.89
C LYS A 558 -4.66 3.75 22.15
N VAL A 559 -5.12 3.51 20.92
CA VAL A 559 -5.84 4.51 20.12
C VAL A 559 -7.10 4.98 20.85
N ALA A 560 -7.91 4.04 21.34
CA ALA A 560 -9.14 4.33 22.07
C ALA A 560 -8.89 5.18 23.31
N LYS A 561 -7.83 4.89 24.08
CA LYS A 561 -7.42 5.70 25.23
C LYS A 561 -7.18 7.17 24.81
N VAL A 562 -6.42 7.41 23.74
CA VAL A 562 -6.14 8.77 23.27
C VAL A 562 -7.42 9.48 22.76
N VAL A 563 -8.34 8.75 22.11
CA VAL A 563 -9.60 9.36 21.60
C VAL A 563 -10.55 9.71 22.74
N LEU A 564 -10.68 8.80 23.72
CA LEU A 564 -11.65 8.93 24.81
C LEU A 564 -11.17 9.86 25.94
N GLY A 565 -9.86 10.06 26.09
CA GLY A 565 -9.26 10.90 27.14
C GLY A 565 -8.74 10.07 28.30
#